data_AF-A0A5C8TVB2-F1
#
_entry.id   AF-A0A5C8TVB2-F1
#
_cell.length_a   1.000
_cell.length_b   1.000
_cell.length_c   1.000
_cell.angle_alpha   90.00
_cell.angle_beta   90.00
_cell.angle_gamma   90.00
#
_symmetry.space_group_name_H-M   'P 1'
#
loop_
_entity.id
_entity.type
_entity.pdbx_description
1 polymer ?
#
loop_
_entity_poly.entity_id
_entity_poly.type
_entity_poly.pdbx_seq_one_letter_code
_entity_poly.pdbx_strand_id
1 'polypeptide(L)'
;MALSINLGLLGGGSSPSNSAGGLLNLNLDPLLNLNVGAGGASTTGTTASSSTINLGLDLGTGSTSHDGGLLGGLFGGGTATGTTGLIPGGISGIGQTIIDLTGSLLGGTGTGTGGTGSIPTNAGTPGLTITGTSASETLQGTAGNDTFSALGGNDVIFGRGGNDVVDGGTGIDTFVTNGAITQFNAAAQNGVLALQNTSTGEISYTANVERIYFTDNKVLALDFNGDAGQAYRLYQAALDRAPDAVGLKYHVTHLDQGQSLHDDAQSFLTSPEFNQKYGSNLTDQQFVNALYSNTLHRAPDATGFAYWTNNLANHTMDRASVLVGFSESPENHNQTDHQLQNGILLDYGVA
;
A
#
# COMPACT_ATOMS: atom_id res chain seq x y z
N MET A 1 21.83 -12.41 -36.67
CA MET A 1 21.33 -11.52 -37.73
C MET A 1 21.07 -10.16 -37.10
N ALA A 2 21.89 -9.16 -37.44
CA ALA A 2 21.64 -7.79 -37.05
C ALA A 2 20.69 -7.17 -38.09
N LEU A 3 19.57 -6.60 -37.66
CA LEU A 3 18.71 -5.80 -38.53
C LEU A 3 18.83 -4.34 -38.08
N SER A 4 19.68 -3.59 -38.78
CA SER A 4 19.69 -2.13 -38.76
C SER A 4 18.55 -1.64 -39.64
N ILE A 5 17.73 -0.69 -39.15
CA ILE A 5 16.81 0.06 -40.00
C ILE A 5 17.17 1.55 -39.93
N ASN A 6 17.40 2.09 -41.13
CA ASN A 6 17.92 3.41 -41.44
C ASN A 6 16.78 4.44 -41.43
N LEU A 7 16.91 5.55 -40.70
CA LEU A 7 15.93 6.65 -40.73
C LEU A 7 16.19 7.56 -41.93
N GLY A 8 15.32 7.50 -42.94
CA GLY A 8 15.26 8.48 -44.01
C GLY A 8 14.36 9.65 -43.64
N LEU A 9 14.95 10.83 -43.40
CA LEU A 9 14.24 12.09 -43.30
C LEU A 9 13.99 12.64 -44.72
N LEU A 10 12.72 12.78 -45.13
CA LEU A 10 12.34 13.55 -46.32
C LEU A 10 11.30 14.59 -45.90
N GLY A 11 11.71 15.85 -45.95
CA GLY A 11 10.85 17.00 -45.69
C GLY A 11 10.08 17.45 -46.94
N GLY A 12 8.98 18.16 -46.71
CA GLY A 12 8.34 19.00 -47.73
C GLY A 12 6.89 19.38 -47.42
N GLY A 13 6.67 20.66 -47.07
CA GLY A 13 5.49 21.41 -47.52
C GLY A 13 4.30 21.61 -46.57
N SER A 14 4.24 22.83 -46.00
CA SER A 14 3.03 23.66 -45.72
C SER A 14 1.79 23.07 -45.03
N SER A 15 1.60 23.49 -43.77
CA SER A 15 0.33 23.53 -43.00
C SER A 15 -0.82 24.28 -43.71
N PRO A 16 -2.08 24.26 -43.18
CA PRO A 16 -2.69 23.31 -42.22
C PRO A 16 -4.14 22.92 -42.59
N SER A 17 -4.60 21.72 -42.23
CA SER A 17 -5.96 21.48 -41.71
C SER A 17 -6.24 19.98 -41.54
N ASN A 18 -6.71 19.65 -40.34
CA ASN A 18 -7.47 18.47 -39.93
C ASN A 18 -7.04 17.06 -40.37
N SER A 19 -6.88 16.23 -39.33
CA SER A 19 -7.18 14.79 -39.27
C SER A 19 -6.34 13.84 -40.13
N ALA A 20 -5.34 13.22 -39.50
CA ALA A 20 -5.15 11.75 -39.50
C ALA A 20 -3.91 11.40 -38.65
N GLY A 21 -4.08 11.30 -37.32
CA GLY A 21 -3.07 10.64 -36.49
C GLY A 21 -3.20 9.13 -36.68
N GLY A 22 -2.33 8.54 -37.51
CA GLY A 22 -2.22 7.09 -37.66
C GLY A 22 -1.74 6.46 -36.36
N LEU A 23 -2.49 5.49 -35.84
CA LEU A 23 -2.11 4.69 -34.69
C LEU A 23 -0.94 3.77 -35.07
N LEU A 24 0.17 3.84 -34.33
CA LEU A 24 1.18 2.78 -34.33
C LEU A 24 0.56 1.57 -33.61
N ASN A 25 0.22 0.51 -34.35
CA ASN A 25 -0.20 -0.75 -33.76
C ASN A 25 1.05 -1.58 -33.44
N LEU A 26 1.48 -1.57 -32.18
CA LEU A 26 2.47 -2.53 -31.67
C LEU A 26 1.71 -3.78 -31.21
N ASN A 27 1.78 -4.84 -32.01
CA ASN A 27 1.24 -6.14 -31.62
C ASN A 27 2.17 -6.78 -30.58
N LEU A 28 1.77 -6.74 -29.31
CA LEU A 28 2.43 -7.46 -28.21
C LEU A 28 1.47 -8.54 -27.70
N ASP A 29 2.02 -9.75 -27.51
CA ASP A 29 1.35 -10.98 -27.06
C ASP A 29 0.41 -10.81 -25.84
N PRO A 30 -0.58 -11.71 -25.64
CA PRO A 30 -1.81 -11.41 -24.89
C PRO A 30 -1.70 -11.42 -23.34
N LEU A 31 -0.53 -11.20 -22.75
CA LEU A 31 -0.34 -11.24 -21.28
C LEU A 31 -0.02 -9.88 -20.64
N LEU A 32 -0.09 -8.78 -21.39
CA LEU A 32 0.10 -7.44 -20.82
C LEU A 32 -0.94 -6.46 -21.39
N ASN A 33 -2.11 -6.39 -20.75
CA ASN A 33 -3.12 -5.41 -21.12
C ASN A 33 -2.81 -4.07 -20.45
N LEU A 34 -1.96 -3.26 -21.09
CA LEU A 34 -1.72 -1.87 -20.70
C LEU A 34 -2.88 -1.01 -21.23
N ASN A 35 -3.90 -0.78 -20.41
CA ASN A 35 -5.03 0.07 -20.78
C ASN A 35 -4.66 1.54 -20.51
N VAL A 36 -4.16 2.26 -21.51
CA VAL A 36 -3.91 3.71 -21.39
C VAL A 36 -5.18 4.46 -21.80
N GLY A 37 -5.99 4.84 -20.81
CA GLY A 37 -7.19 5.64 -21.01
C GLY A 37 -6.86 7.04 -21.51
N ALA A 38 -7.32 7.38 -22.71
CA ALA A 38 -7.16 8.70 -23.30
C ALA A 38 -8.09 9.74 -22.62
N GLY A 39 -7.57 10.43 -21.61
CA GLY A 39 -8.14 11.69 -21.11
C GLY A 39 -7.45 12.88 -21.80
N GLY A 40 -8.18 13.61 -22.64
CA GLY A 40 -7.64 14.70 -23.44
C GLY A 40 -7.11 15.87 -22.62
N ALA A 41 -5.84 16.21 -22.81
CA ALA A 41 -5.30 17.54 -22.53
C ALA A 41 -4.26 17.88 -23.61
N SER A 42 -4.64 18.79 -24.50
CA SER A 42 -3.76 19.39 -25.52
C SER A 42 -2.67 20.21 -24.83
N THR A 43 -1.41 19.80 -24.93
CA THR A 43 -0.27 20.66 -24.60
C THR A 43 0.54 20.96 -25.86
N THR A 44 0.55 22.23 -26.25
CA THR A 44 1.40 22.74 -27.32
C THR A 44 2.75 23.14 -26.72
N GLY A 45 3.81 22.47 -27.18
CA GLY A 45 5.19 22.99 -27.18
C GLY A 45 5.93 23.06 -25.83
N THR A 46 6.90 22.18 -25.63
CA THR A 46 8.34 22.54 -25.63
C THR A 46 9.19 21.27 -25.53
N THR A 47 10.39 21.38 -26.09
CA THR A 47 11.33 20.34 -26.49
C THR A 47 11.88 19.48 -25.34
N ALA A 48 11.99 18.17 -25.58
CA ALA A 48 12.44 17.17 -24.63
C ALA A 48 13.91 17.28 -24.20
N SER A 49 14.17 17.06 -22.91
CA SER A 49 15.36 16.35 -22.41
C SER A 49 15.06 15.73 -21.06
N SER A 50 15.33 14.42 -20.91
CA SER A 50 15.00 13.54 -19.78
C SER A 50 13.59 12.94 -19.80
N SER A 51 13.43 11.87 -20.58
CA SER A 51 12.27 10.97 -20.47
C SER A 51 12.42 10.06 -19.26
N THR A 52 12.16 10.57 -18.06
CA THR A 52 11.79 9.72 -16.94
C THR A 52 10.40 9.16 -17.23
N ILE A 53 10.31 7.85 -17.50
CA ILE A 53 9.06 7.12 -17.48
C ILE A 53 8.56 7.17 -16.04
N ASN A 54 7.61 8.06 -15.75
CA ASN A 54 6.95 8.09 -14.47
C ASN A 54 5.97 6.90 -14.45
N LEU A 55 6.39 5.77 -13.87
CA LEU A 55 5.51 4.65 -13.54
C LEU A 55 4.64 5.06 -12.34
N GLY A 56 3.86 6.12 -12.51
CA GLY A 56 2.84 6.49 -11.54
C GLY A 56 1.92 5.29 -11.37
N LEU A 57 1.83 4.80 -10.14
CA LEU A 57 0.81 3.85 -9.73
C LEU A 57 -0.53 4.54 -9.99
N ASP A 58 -1.18 4.18 -11.09
CA ASP A 58 -2.54 4.61 -11.39
C ASP A 58 -3.44 3.99 -10.33
N LEU A 59 -3.84 4.79 -9.35
CA LEU A 59 -4.79 4.39 -8.30
C LEU A 59 -6.23 4.24 -8.82
N GLY A 60 -6.42 4.17 -10.14
CA GLY A 60 -7.55 3.53 -10.79
C GLY A 60 -8.91 4.08 -10.39
N THR A 61 -9.47 4.97 -11.20
CA THR A 61 -10.91 5.33 -11.16
C THR A 61 -11.79 4.23 -11.77
N GLY A 62 -11.41 2.96 -11.64
CA GLY A 62 -12.09 1.81 -12.21
C GLY A 62 -13.27 1.39 -11.34
N SER A 63 -14.45 1.96 -11.60
CA SER A 63 -15.71 1.44 -11.09
C SER A 63 -15.95 0.05 -11.68
N THR A 64 -15.69 -1.01 -10.90
CA THR A 64 -16.39 -2.29 -11.06
C THR A 64 -16.79 -2.81 -9.70
N SER A 65 -18.10 -2.84 -9.49
CA SER A 65 -18.81 -3.42 -8.35
C SER A 65 -18.54 -4.92 -8.22
N HIS A 66 -17.60 -5.32 -7.38
CA HIS A 66 -17.67 -6.58 -6.63
C HIS A 66 -17.13 -6.31 -5.22
N ASP A 67 -17.96 -6.62 -4.23
CA ASP A 67 -17.77 -6.36 -2.81
C ASP A 67 -16.42 -6.88 -2.30
N GLY A 68 -15.68 -6.03 -1.55
CA GLY A 68 -14.47 -6.47 -0.83
C GLY A 68 -13.43 -5.40 -0.44
N GLY A 69 -13.51 -4.16 -0.94
CA GLY A 69 -12.56 -3.07 -0.60
C GLY A 69 -13.26 -1.85 -0.03
N LEU A 70 -13.12 -1.61 1.27
CA LEU A 70 -13.83 -0.57 2.05
C LEU A 70 -13.33 0.88 1.80
N LEU A 71 -12.50 1.08 0.78
CA LEU A 71 -11.77 2.33 0.57
C LEU A 71 -12.23 3.17 -0.63
N GLY A 72 -13.24 2.69 -1.38
CA GLY A 72 -13.78 3.41 -2.55
C GLY A 72 -14.35 4.81 -2.26
N GLY A 73 -14.55 5.16 -0.98
CA GLY A 73 -14.98 6.50 -0.55
C GLY A 73 -13.90 7.36 0.14
N LEU A 74 -12.78 6.77 0.60
CA LEU A 74 -11.71 7.50 1.29
C LEU A 74 -10.74 8.16 0.29
N PHE A 75 -10.59 7.59 -0.91
CA PHE A 75 -9.76 8.12 -2.01
C PHE A 75 -10.58 8.92 -3.04
N GLY A 76 -11.70 9.50 -2.60
CA GLY A 76 -12.64 10.21 -3.45
C GLY A 76 -12.03 11.42 -4.15
N GLY A 77 -11.67 11.26 -5.43
CA GLY A 77 -12.09 12.16 -6.51
C GLY A 77 -11.80 13.65 -6.38
N GLY A 78 -10.70 14.04 -5.74
CA GLY A 78 -10.18 15.39 -5.83
C GLY A 78 -9.29 15.53 -7.06
N THR A 79 -9.84 16.00 -8.19
CA THR A 79 -9.00 16.53 -9.27
C THR A 79 -8.22 17.73 -8.72
N ALA A 80 -6.94 17.53 -8.39
CA ALA A 80 -6.01 18.66 -8.28
C ALA A 80 -5.88 19.25 -9.68
N THR A 81 -6.69 20.27 -9.99
CA THR A 81 -6.56 21.09 -11.21
C THR A 81 -5.37 22.05 -11.14
N GLY A 82 -4.35 21.72 -10.33
CA GLY A 82 -3.07 22.40 -10.23
C GLY A 82 -1.96 21.37 -10.18
N THR A 83 -0.85 21.66 -10.83
CA THR A 83 0.34 20.82 -11.04
C THR A 83 1.12 20.47 -9.75
N THR A 84 0.47 20.39 -8.60
CA THR A 84 1.07 20.16 -7.28
C THR A 84 0.34 19.01 -6.60
N GLY A 85 0.75 17.76 -6.90
CA GLY A 85 0.35 16.62 -6.10
C GLY A 85 0.82 16.78 -4.65
N LEU A 86 0.19 16.06 -3.70
CA LEU A 86 0.59 16.06 -2.29
C LEU A 86 2.05 15.65 -2.08
N ILE A 87 2.62 14.96 -3.07
CA ILE A 87 4.01 14.57 -3.15
C ILE A 87 4.67 15.37 -4.30
N PRO A 88 5.69 16.19 -4.02
CA PRO A 88 6.49 16.84 -5.05
C PRO A 88 7.14 15.84 -6.01
N GLY A 89 7.12 16.13 -7.32
CA GLY A 89 7.87 15.36 -8.29
C GLY A 89 9.39 15.47 -8.06
N GLY A 90 10.11 14.35 -8.11
CA GLY A 90 11.58 14.31 -8.03
C GLY A 90 12.18 13.48 -6.89
N ILE A 91 11.37 12.98 -5.95
CA ILE A 91 11.86 12.15 -4.85
C ILE A 91 12.28 10.74 -5.32
N SER A 92 13.56 10.41 -5.17
CA SER A 92 14.13 9.10 -5.51
C SER A 92 14.71 8.42 -4.27
N GLY A 93 13.90 7.57 -3.62
CA GLY A 93 14.31 6.72 -2.50
C GLY A 93 14.20 7.37 -1.11
N ILE A 94 13.97 6.51 -0.10
CA ILE A 94 13.73 6.86 1.31
C ILE A 94 14.78 7.80 1.92
N GLY A 95 16.06 7.57 1.64
CA GLY A 95 17.16 8.37 2.17
C GLY A 95 17.26 9.76 1.54
N GLN A 96 16.96 9.89 0.25
CA GLN A 96 16.93 11.19 -0.42
C GLN A 96 15.71 12.01 -0.02
N THR A 97 14.56 11.38 0.27
CA THR A 97 13.38 12.10 0.77
C THR A 97 13.64 12.73 2.13
N ILE A 98 14.25 12.01 3.08
CA ILE A 98 14.61 12.58 4.39
C ILE A 98 15.65 13.69 4.23
N ILE A 99 16.65 13.51 3.36
CA ILE A 99 17.73 14.49 3.12
C ILE A 99 17.24 15.73 2.35
N ASP A 100 16.37 15.59 1.36
CA ASP A 100 15.82 16.71 0.57
C ASP A 100 14.77 17.49 1.37
N LEU A 101 13.94 16.84 2.19
CA LEU A 101 12.98 17.53 3.07
C LEU A 101 13.68 18.27 4.23
N THR A 102 14.73 17.68 4.83
CA THR A 102 15.53 18.33 5.89
C THR A 102 16.49 19.39 5.35
N GLY A 103 17.06 19.19 4.16
CA GLY A 103 17.95 20.14 3.47
C GLY A 103 17.23 21.37 2.93
N SER A 104 15.98 21.23 2.48
CA SER A 104 15.13 22.35 2.07
C SER A 104 14.58 23.19 3.25
N LEU A 105 14.71 22.71 4.49
CA LEU A 105 14.27 23.42 5.70
C LEU A 105 15.29 24.48 6.16
N LEU A 106 16.52 24.47 5.62
CA LEU A 106 17.57 25.44 5.92
C LEU A 106 17.68 26.52 4.83
N GLY A 107 16.67 27.37 4.73
CA GLY A 107 16.80 28.71 4.13
C GLY A 107 16.75 28.77 2.60
N GLY A 108 15.60 29.18 2.08
CA GLY A 108 15.46 29.56 0.67
C GLY A 108 14.47 30.69 0.49
N THR A 109 14.88 31.94 0.75
CA THR A 109 14.20 33.11 0.18
C THR A 109 14.53 33.17 -1.30
N GLY A 110 13.78 32.46 -2.15
CA GLY A 110 14.07 32.35 -3.58
C GLY A 110 12.83 32.50 -4.45
N THR A 111 12.59 33.72 -4.94
CA THR A 111 11.67 34.00 -6.03
C THR A 111 12.27 33.47 -7.34
N GLY A 112 11.76 32.35 -7.86
CA GLY A 112 12.21 31.79 -9.14
C GLY A 112 11.15 30.91 -9.80
N THR A 113 10.62 31.34 -10.93
CA THR A 113 9.67 30.64 -11.78
C THR A 113 10.32 29.44 -12.48
N GLY A 114 10.06 28.25 -11.95
CA GLY A 114 10.32 26.95 -12.56
C GLY A 114 9.66 25.90 -11.66
N GLY A 115 8.68 25.17 -12.17
CA GLY A 115 7.83 24.28 -11.37
C GLY A 115 8.61 23.11 -10.76
N THR A 116 9.20 23.33 -9.59
CA THR A 116 9.50 22.32 -8.59
C THR A 116 8.34 22.36 -7.61
N GLY A 117 7.66 21.24 -7.37
CA GLY A 117 6.59 21.17 -6.37
C GLY A 117 7.15 21.55 -5.00
N SER A 118 6.99 22.81 -4.60
CA SER A 118 7.17 23.19 -3.21
C SER A 118 6.08 22.48 -2.43
N ILE A 119 6.46 21.59 -1.50
CA ILE A 119 5.58 21.21 -0.39
C ILE A 119 5.03 22.53 0.15
N PRO A 120 3.72 22.67 0.39
CA PRO A 120 3.17 23.84 1.06
C PRO A 120 3.86 23.95 2.43
N THR A 121 4.98 24.67 2.46
CA THR A 121 5.58 25.14 3.68
C THR A 121 4.63 26.22 4.15
N ASN A 122 3.56 25.82 4.85
CA ASN A 122 3.13 26.70 5.90
C ASN A 122 4.40 26.87 6.75
N ALA A 123 4.89 28.10 6.85
CA ALA A 123 6.06 28.44 7.65
C ALA A 123 5.70 28.24 9.13
N GLY A 124 5.45 26.99 9.49
CA GLY A 124 5.03 26.54 10.80
C GLY A 124 6.14 26.80 11.81
N THR A 125 5.76 26.72 13.07
CA THR A 125 6.69 26.75 14.20
C THR A 125 7.83 25.75 13.95
N PRO A 126 9.11 26.15 14.09
CA PRO A 126 10.21 25.20 14.06
C PRO A 126 9.97 24.07 15.06
N GLY A 127 10.09 22.82 14.61
CA GLY A 127 9.99 21.63 15.46
C GLY A 127 11.35 21.12 15.93
N LEU A 128 11.34 19.90 16.47
CA LEU A 128 12.48 19.16 16.97
C LEU A 128 12.99 18.16 15.95
N THR A 129 14.27 17.79 16.09
CA THR A 129 14.82 16.56 15.49
C THR A 129 14.95 15.52 16.59
N ILE A 130 14.28 14.39 16.40
CA ILE A 130 14.16 13.33 17.39
C ILE A 130 14.72 12.04 16.77
N THR A 131 15.65 11.41 17.49
CA THR A 131 16.24 10.12 17.08
C THR A 131 16.02 9.12 18.20
N GLY A 132 15.38 8.00 17.88
CA GLY A 132 15.18 6.86 18.77
C GLY A 132 16.43 5.97 18.85
N THR A 133 16.23 4.72 19.27
CA THR A 133 17.25 3.69 19.38
C THR A 133 16.77 2.40 18.70
N SER A 134 17.39 1.25 19.00
CA SER A 134 16.91 -0.04 18.50
C SER A 134 15.88 -0.71 19.44
N ALA A 135 15.27 0.06 20.33
CA ALA A 135 14.31 -0.42 21.32
C ALA A 135 12.94 0.19 21.04
N SER A 136 11.87 -0.51 21.42
CA SER A 136 10.51 0.06 21.38
C SER A 136 10.39 1.28 22.31
N GLU A 137 10.07 2.43 21.73
CA GLU A 137 10.00 3.71 22.42
C GLU A 137 8.68 4.44 22.17
N THR A 138 8.46 5.49 22.96
CA THR A 138 7.40 6.46 22.70
C THR A 138 8.04 7.81 22.44
N LEU A 139 8.02 8.22 21.17
CA LEU A 139 8.63 9.46 20.70
C LEU A 139 7.58 10.56 20.66
N GLN A 140 7.88 11.70 21.27
CA GLN A 140 6.94 12.83 21.41
C GLN A 140 7.48 14.07 20.72
N GLY A 141 6.74 14.52 19.70
CA GLY A 141 6.94 15.80 19.04
C GLY A 141 6.32 16.96 19.78
N THR A 142 6.12 18.03 19.03
CA THR A 142 5.66 19.35 19.43
C THR A 142 4.47 19.78 18.57
N ALA A 143 4.08 21.05 18.60
CA ALA A 143 3.12 21.57 17.62
C ALA A 143 3.83 22.17 16.38
N GLY A 144 5.16 22.03 16.31
CA GLY A 144 5.99 22.48 15.21
C GLY A 144 6.24 21.38 14.18
N ASN A 145 6.97 21.70 13.14
CA ASN A 145 7.33 20.74 12.09
C ASN A 145 8.49 19.87 12.58
N ASP A 146 8.21 18.68 13.10
CA ASP A 146 9.22 17.80 13.68
C ASP A 146 9.83 16.83 12.64
N THR A 147 11.02 16.31 12.94
CA THR A 147 11.67 15.25 12.16
C THR A 147 12.01 14.09 13.07
N PHE A 148 11.53 12.90 12.75
CA PHE A 148 11.73 11.67 13.51
C PHE A 148 12.54 10.66 12.71
N SER A 149 13.50 10.02 13.38
CA SER A 149 14.15 8.78 12.94
C SER A 149 14.09 7.81 14.12
N ALA A 150 13.11 6.92 14.13
CA ALA A 150 12.85 6.06 15.28
C ALA A 150 13.82 4.86 15.35
N LEU A 151 14.35 4.46 14.21
CA LEU A 151 15.41 3.46 14.00
C LEU A 151 14.92 2.02 14.09
N GLY A 152 14.82 1.42 15.27
CA GLY A 152 14.40 0.03 15.36
C GLY A 152 13.64 -0.28 16.63
N GLY A 153 12.85 -1.36 16.59
CA GLY A 153 11.86 -1.62 17.63
C GLY A 153 10.48 -1.24 17.12
N ASN A 154 9.46 -1.51 17.92
CA ASN A 154 8.09 -1.11 17.60
C ASN A 154 7.82 0.23 18.31
N ASP A 155 7.89 1.33 17.59
CA ASP A 155 7.79 2.69 18.14
C ASP A 155 6.39 3.27 18.07
N VAL A 156 6.05 4.14 19.04
CA VAL A 156 4.85 4.98 19.00
C VAL A 156 5.26 6.44 18.88
N ILE A 157 4.93 7.06 17.76
CA ILE A 157 5.39 8.39 17.36
C ILE A 157 4.21 9.37 17.37
N PHE A 158 4.27 10.36 18.26
CA PHE A 158 3.26 11.42 18.37
C PHE A 158 3.73 12.71 17.71
N GLY A 159 3.25 13.01 16.50
CA GLY A 159 3.56 14.25 15.78
C GLY A 159 3.03 15.51 16.48
N ARG A 160 1.82 15.44 17.08
CA ARG A 160 1.18 16.51 17.87
C ARG A 160 0.84 17.82 17.12
N GLY A 161 1.01 17.87 15.81
CA GLY A 161 0.58 18.97 14.93
C GLY A 161 1.72 19.35 13.99
N GLY A 162 1.54 20.38 13.17
CA GLY A 162 2.58 20.78 12.22
C GLY A 162 2.79 19.78 11.07
N ASN A 163 3.77 20.09 10.23
CA ASN A 163 4.15 19.26 9.10
C ASN A 163 5.35 18.39 9.49
N ASP A 164 5.08 17.13 9.84
CA ASP A 164 6.11 16.22 10.33
C ASP A 164 6.79 15.42 9.21
N VAL A 165 8.03 15.00 9.45
CA VAL A 165 8.73 13.98 8.67
C VAL A 165 9.08 12.83 9.59
N VAL A 166 8.62 11.63 9.26
CA VAL A 166 8.75 10.44 10.11
C VAL A 166 9.36 9.30 9.32
N ASP A 167 10.45 8.75 9.85
CA ASP A 167 11.00 7.45 9.49
C ASP A 167 10.90 6.54 10.72
N GLY A 168 10.02 5.53 10.68
CA GLY A 168 9.88 4.56 11.78
C GLY A 168 11.10 3.64 11.84
N GLY A 169 11.47 3.06 10.69
CA GLY A 169 12.66 2.25 10.56
C GLY A 169 12.32 0.77 10.55
N THR A 170 12.89 -0.03 11.44
CA THR A 170 12.63 -1.48 11.50
C THR A 170 11.75 -1.85 12.68
N GLY A 171 10.67 -2.57 12.42
CA GLY A 171 9.74 -3.01 13.47
C GLY A 171 8.32 -2.73 13.00
N ILE A 172 7.39 -2.68 13.94
CA ILE A 172 6.01 -2.26 13.69
C ILE A 172 5.83 -0.89 14.33
N ASP A 173 5.95 0.15 13.51
CA ASP A 173 5.92 1.52 13.97
C ASP A 173 4.53 2.14 13.80
N THR A 174 4.15 2.97 14.78
CA THR A 174 2.85 3.63 14.83
C THR A 174 3.01 5.14 14.82
N PHE A 175 2.52 5.80 13.76
CA PHE A 175 2.36 7.25 13.74
C PHE A 175 0.96 7.65 14.23
N VAL A 176 0.91 8.45 15.30
CA VAL A 176 -0.34 8.93 15.90
C VAL A 176 -0.66 10.32 15.37
N THR A 177 -1.82 10.43 14.72
CA THR A 177 -2.32 11.67 14.14
C THR A 177 -3.18 12.47 15.13
N ASN A 178 -3.46 13.72 14.78
CA ASN A 178 -4.27 14.64 15.59
C ASN A 178 -5.72 14.81 15.07
N GLY A 179 -6.25 13.84 14.32
CA GLY A 179 -7.60 13.91 13.77
C GLY A 179 -8.23 12.54 13.51
N ALA A 180 -9.53 12.54 13.23
CA ALA A 180 -10.24 11.36 12.79
C ALA A 180 -9.86 11.03 11.34
N ILE A 181 -9.96 9.76 10.93
CA ILE A 181 -9.58 9.33 9.57
C ILE A 181 -10.31 10.13 8.47
N THR A 182 -11.55 10.56 8.72
CA THR A 182 -12.37 11.34 7.78
C THR A 182 -11.85 12.76 7.53
N GLN A 183 -10.89 13.23 8.33
CA GLN A 183 -10.27 14.54 8.18
C GLN A 183 -9.01 14.49 7.33
N PHE A 184 -8.58 13.32 6.87
CA PHE A 184 -7.33 13.16 6.14
C PHE A 184 -7.55 12.82 4.67
N ASN A 185 -6.78 13.48 3.82
CA ASN A 185 -6.43 12.99 2.49
C ASN A 185 -5.07 12.31 2.56
N ALA A 186 -4.87 11.28 1.74
CA ALA A 186 -3.61 10.54 1.69
C ALA A 186 -3.12 10.36 0.25
N ALA A 187 -1.80 10.36 0.07
CA ALA A 187 -1.14 9.96 -1.16
C ALA A 187 0.14 9.18 -0.83
N ALA A 188 0.40 8.10 -1.56
CA ALA A 188 1.62 7.30 -1.37
C ALA A 188 2.45 7.27 -2.65
N GLN A 189 3.76 7.45 -2.53
CA GLN A 189 4.70 7.31 -3.65
C GLN A 189 6.08 6.93 -3.12
N ASN A 190 6.75 5.98 -3.79
CA ASN A 190 8.14 5.59 -3.50
C ASN A 190 8.39 5.23 -2.03
N GLY A 191 7.42 4.56 -1.39
CA GLY A 191 7.51 4.14 0.03
C GLY A 191 7.23 5.24 1.06
N VAL A 192 6.76 6.40 0.60
CA VAL A 192 6.40 7.53 1.48
C VAL A 192 4.90 7.77 1.38
N LEU A 193 4.24 7.89 2.53
CA LEU A 193 2.85 8.27 2.67
C LEU A 193 2.77 9.72 3.15
N ALA A 194 2.12 10.58 2.35
CA ALA A 194 1.74 11.93 2.73
C ALA A 194 0.31 11.94 3.29
N LEU A 195 0.14 12.45 4.50
CA LEU A 195 -1.14 12.58 5.20
C LEU A 195 -1.47 14.07 5.36
N GLN A 196 -2.43 14.57 4.59
CA GLN A 196 -2.90 15.94 4.70
C GLN A 196 -4.13 16.01 5.58
N ASN A 197 -4.04 16.73 6.70
CA ASN A 197 -5.22 17.11 7.47
C ASN A 197 -5.98 18.20 6.72
N THR A 198 -7.18 17.88 6.23
CA THR A 198 -8.03 18.80 5.45
C THR A 198 -8.57 19.97 6.26
N SER A 199 -8.58 19.87 7.59
CA SER A 199 -9.07 20.93 8.49
C SER A 199 -7.99 21.99 8.77
N THR A 200 -6.72 21.58 8.87
CA THR A 200 -5.60 22.48 9.20
C THR A 200 -4.72 22.82 7.99
N GLY A 201 -4.77 21.99 6.94
CA GLY A 201 -3.87 22.06 5.79
C GLY A 201 -2.47 21.49 6.07
N GLU A 202 -2.21 20.99 7.28
CA GLU A 202 -0.96 20.36 7.67
C GLU A 202 -0.74 19.06 6.90
N ILE A 203 0.51 18.76 6.57
CA ILE A 203 0.91 17.56 5.84
C ILE A 203 2.07 16.90 6.58
N SER A 204 1.86 15.67 7.04
CA SER A 204 2.93 14.83 7.57
C SER A 204 3.35 13.80 6.54
N TYR A 205 4.66 13.55 6.44
CA TYR A 205 5.26 12.57 5.56
C TYR A 205 5.81 11.41 6.40
N THR A 206 5.37 10.20 6.11
CA THR A 206 5.74 8.99 6.85
C THR A 206 6.38 7.98 5.91
N ALA A 207 7.46 7.33 6.36
CA ALA A 207 8.13 6.23 5.69
C ALA A 207 8.46 5.16 6.72
N ASN A 208 8.47 3.90 6.32
CA ASN A 208 8.73 2.76 7.22
C ASN A 208 7.87 2.86 8.50
N VAL A 209 6.57 3.10 8.30
CA VAL A 209 5.56 3.13 9.36
C VAL A 209 4.45 2.18 8.95
N GLU A 210 4.12 1.24 9.83
CA GLU A 210 3.16 0.17 9.52
C GLU A 210 1.76 0.51 10.01
N ARG A 211 1.60 1.43 10.96
CA ARG A 211 0.31 1.79 11.56
C ARG A 211 0.12 3.32 11.59
N ILE A 212 -0.99 3.82 11.04
CA ILE A 212 -1.43 5.20 11.24
C ILE A 212 -2.63 5.21 12.19
N TYR A 213 -2.45 5.74 13.40
CA TYR A 213 -3.49 5.81 14.42
C TYR A 213 -4.25 7.14 14.35
N PHE A 214 -5.58 7.06 14.29
CA PHE A 214 -6.49 8.21 14.24
C PHE A 214 -7.27 8.39 15.55
N THR A 215 -7.73 9.60 15.82
CA THR A 215 -8.39 9.93 17.10
C THR A 215 -9.78 9.32 17.26
N ASP A 216 -10.36 8.76 16.20
CA ASP A 216 -11.64 8.04 16.20
C ASP A 216 -11.48 6.52 16.35
N ASN A 217 -10.39 6.08 17.01
CA ASN A 217 -10.02 4.68 17.29
C ASN A 217 -9.92 3.80 16.04
N LYS A 218 -9.51 4.40 14.92
CA LYS A 218 -9.21 3.67 13.70
C LYS A 218 -7.72 3.66 13.47
N VAL A 219 -7.25 2.56 12.90
CA VAL A 219 -5.86 2.39 12.50
C VAL A 219 -5.82 1.98 11.04
N LEU A 220 -5.05 2.69 10.23
CA LEU A 220 -4.71 2.24 8.89
C LEU A 220 -3.41 1.44 8.98
N ALA A 221 -3.49 0.14 8.73
CA ALA A 221 -2.33 -0.74 8.63
C ALA A 221 -1.78 -0.73 7.20
N LEU A 222 -0.47 -0.53 7.03
CA LEU A 222 0.20 -0.31 5.74
C LEU A 222 1.07 -1.52 5.32
N ASP A 223 1.29 -2.46 6.23
CA ASP A 223 2.00 -3.73 6.08
C ASP A 223 1.09 -4.80 5.45
N PHE A 224 0.54 -4.56 4.27
CA PHE A 224 -0.21 -5.58 3.54
C PHE A 224 0.65 -6.81 3.13
N ASN A 225 1.97 -6.70 3.22
CA ASN A 225 2.91 -7.83 3.10
C ASN A 225 3.39 -8.38 4.46
N GLY A 226 3.07 -7.70 5.56
CA GLY A 226 3.37 -8.11 6.93
C GLY A 226 2.13 -8.64 7.65
N ASP A 227 2.09 -8.44 8.96
CA ASP A 227 1.12 -9.04 9.88
C ASP A 227 -0.33 -8.74 9.50
N ALA A 228 -0.64 -7.49 9.11
CA ALA A 228 -1.99 -7.13 8.72
C ALA A 228 -2.47 -7.87 7.46
N GLY A 229 -1.60 -7.97 6.45
CA GLY A 229 -1.91 -8.72 5.23
C GLY A 229 -1.97 -10.23 5.45
N GLN A 230 -1.08 -10.76 6.28
CA GLN A 230 -1.06 -12.17 6.64
C GLN A 230 -2.36 -12.59 7.35
N ALA A 231 -2.83 -11.81 8.32
CA ALA A 231 -4.12 -12.05 8.97
C ALA A 231 -5.28 -12.02 7.96
N TYR A 232 -5.28 -11.06 7.03
CA TYR A 232 -6.31 -10.96 6.00
C TYR A 232 -6.32 -12.20 5.08
N ARG A 233 -5.13 -12.62 4.62
CA ARG A 233 -4.97 -13.79 3.75
C ARG A 233 -5.32 -15.10 4.46
N LEU A 234 -5.05 -15.21 5.76
CA LEU A 234 -5.48 -16.36 6.57
C LEU A 234 -7.01 -16.46 6.62
N TYR A 235 -7.72 -15.34 6.78
CA TYR A 235 -9.19 -15.32 6.73
C TYR A 235 -9.73 -15.85 5.40
N GLN A 236 -9.22 -15.33 4.29
CA GLN A 236 -9.58 -15.77 2.95
C GLN A 236 -9.31 -17.26 2.78
N ALA A 237 -8.12 -17.72 3.16
CA ALA A 237 -7.71 -19.10 2.99
C ALA A 237 -8.47 -20.07 3.87
N ALA A 238 -8.74 -19.71 5.13
CA ALA A 238 -9.41 -20.57 6.09
C ALA A 238 -10.92 -20.57 5.92
N LEU A 239 -11.53 -19.42 5.63
CA LEU A 239 -12.97 -19.19 5.74
C LEU A 239 -13.63 -18.72 4.45
N ASP A 240 -12.88 -18.46 3.38
CA ASP A 240 -13.42 -18.07 2.06
C ASP A 240 -14.40 -16.90 2.15
N ARG A 241 -13.95 -15.86 2.85
CA ARG A 241 -14.63 -14.56 2.96
C ARG A 241 -13.62 -13.48 3.35
N ALA A 242 -14.01 -12.23 3.10
CA ALA A 242 -13.33 -11.10 3.72
C ALA A 242 -13.46 -11.17 5.26
N PRO A 243 -12.42 -10.74 5.99
CA PRO A 243 -12.48 -10.68 7.45
C PRO A 243 -13.51 -9.66 7.93
N ASP A 244 -14.10 -9.93 9.09
CA ASP A 244 -14.87 -8.92 9.82
C ASP A 244 -13.93 -8.04 10.66
N ALA A 245 -14.36 -6.84 11.03
CA ALA A 245 -13.51 -5.85 11.69
C ALA A 245 -12.98 -6.33 13.06
N VAL A 246 -13.80 -7.04 13.84
CA VAL A 246 -13.44 -7.50 15.19
C VAL A 246 -12.41 -8.62 15.10
N GLY A 247 -12.68 -9.59 14.25
CA GLY A 247 -11.78 -10.70 13.97
C GLY A 247 -10.45 -10.24 13.40
N LEU A 248 -10.45 -9.40 12.36
CA LEU A 248 -9.22 -8.89 11.77
C LEU A 248 -8.35 -8.19 12.81
N LYS A 249 -8.94 -7.28 13.60
CA LYS A 249 -8.25 -6.60 14.70
C LYS A 249 -7.62 -7.59 15.67
N TYR A 250 -8.35 -8.64 16.06
CA TYR A 250 -7.84 -9.67 16.98
C TYR A 250 -6.58 -10.33 16.41
N HIS A 251 -6.65 -10.85 15.18
CA HIS A 251 -5.54 -11.57 14.56
C HIS A 251 -4.32 -10.67 14.34
N VAL A 252 -4.51 -9.47 13.79
CA VAL A 252 -3.40 -8.50 13.61
C VAL A 252 -2.76 -8.14 14.94
N THR A 253 -3.55 -7.90 15.99
CA THR A 253 -2.99 -7.56 17.31
C THR A 253 -2.13 -8.69 17.90
N HIS A 254 -2.47 -9.97 17.64
CA HIS A 254 -1.68 -11.10 18.14
C HIS A 254 -0.40 -11.29 17.34
N LEU A 255 -0.47 -11.14 16.01
CA LEU A 255 0.72 -11.17 15.14
C LEU A 255 1.68 -10.03 15.50
N ASP A 256 1.18 -8.81 15.69
CA ASP A 256 1.97 -7.64 16.10
C ASP A 256 2.68 -7.86 17.46
N GLN A 257 2.14 -8.75 18.31
CA GLN A 257 2.70 -9.14 19.61
C GLN A 257 3.66 -10.33 19.53
N GLY A 258 3.96 -10.82 18.33
CA GLY A 258 4.90 -11.90 18.05
C GLY A 258 4.28 -13.30 18.05
N GLN A 259 2.95 -13.42 17.99
CA GLN A 259 2.33 -14.71 17.72
C GLN A 259 2.77 -15.19 16.33
N SER A 260 3.11 -16.47 16.20
CA SER A 260 3.50 -17.01 14.90
C SER A 260 2.27 -17.11 13.97
N LEU A 261 2.49 -16.96 12.67
CA LEU A 261 1.42 -17.16 11.69
C LEU A 261 0.85 -18.59 11.73
N HIS A 262 1.66 -19.57 12.14
CA HIS A 262 1.22 -20.94 12.36
C HIS A 262 0.25 -21.05 13.54
N ASP A 263 0.58 -20.46 14.69
CA ASP A 263 -0.31 -20.44 15.86
C ASP A 263 -1.61 -19.67 15.56
N ASP A 264 -1.51 -18.60 14.76
CA ASP A 264 -2.67 -17.86 14.30
C ASP A 264 -3.56 -18.71 13.38
N ALA A 265 -2.99 -19.40 12.40
CA ALA A 265 -3.69 -20.37 11.57
C ALA A 265 -4.36 -21.48 12.41
N GLN A 266 -3.71 -21.94 13.48
CA GLN A 266 -4.27 -22.92 14.41
C GLN A 266 -5.51 -22.39 15.15
N SER A 267 -5.54 -21.08 15.45
CA SER A 267 -6.71 -20.43 16.04
C SER A 267 -7.91 -20.41 15.08
N PHE A 268 -7.69 -20.16 13.78
CA PHE A 268 -8.75 -20.28 12.76
C PHE A 268 -9.31 -21.70 12.71
N LEU A 269 -8.45 -22.71 12.64
CA LEU A 269 -8.86 -24.11 12.52
C LEU A 269 -9.64 -24.63 13.73
N THR A 270 -9.43 -24.05 14.90
CA THR A 270 -10.15 -24.41 16.14
C THR A 270 -11.34 -23.51 16.43
N SER A 271 -11.56 -22.49 15.60
CA SER A 271 -12.66 -21.55 15.79
C SER A 271 -14.02 -22.24 15.65
N PRO A 272 -15.05 -21.76 16.38
CA PRO A 272 -16.43 -22.19 16.16
C PRO A 272 -16.89 -21.98 14.71
N GLU A 273 -16.43 -20.90 14.06
CA GLU A 273 -16.79 -20.57 12.68
C GLU A 273 -16.27 -21.59 11.68
N PHE A 274 -14.99 -21.98 11.78
CA PHE A 274 -14.41 -23.01 10.91
C PHE A 274 -15.15 -24.35 11.07
N ASN A 275 -15.44 -24.74 12.32
CA ASN A 275 -16.21 -25.95 12.62
C ASN A 275 -17.66 -25.87 12.11
N GLN A 276 -18.27 -24.68 12.11
CA GLN A 276 -19.61 -24.46 11.56
C GLN A 276 -19.60 -24.56 10.03
N LYS A 277 -18.59 -24.02 9.36
CA LYS A 277 -18.47 -24.03 7.89
C LYS A 277 -18.14 -25.42 7.33
N TYR A 278 -17.20 -26.13 7.94
CA TYR A 278 -16.65 -27.37 7.38
C TYR A 278 -17.04 -28.64 8.17
N GLY A 279 -17.65 -28.49 9.34
CA GLY A 279 -17.99 -29.59 10.23
C GLY A 279 -16.82 -30.03 11.11
N SER A 280 -17.14 -30.70 12.24
CA SER A 280 -16.17 -31.11 13.25
C SER A 280 -15.35 -32.37 12.89
N ASN A 281 -15.70 -33.07 11.80
CA ASN A 281 -15.05 -34.32 11.38
C ASN A 281 -14.52 -34.23 9.94
N LEU A 282 -13.93 -33.09 9.58
CA LEU A 282 -13.36 -32.84 8.26
C LEU A 282 -12.16 -33.77 8.02
N THR A 283 -12.15 -34.55 6.93
CA THR A 283 -10.98 -35.35 6.55
C THR A 283 -9.88 -34.49 5.94
N ASP A 284 -8.63 -34.99 5.90
CA ASP A 284 -7.51 -34.23 5.31
C ASP A 284 -7.73 -33.95 3.81
N GLN A 285 -8.35 -34.88 3.09
CA GLN A 285 -8.73 -34.71 1.69
C GLN A 285 -9.77 -33.61 1.52
N GLN A 286 -10.77 -33.54 2.39
CA GLN A 286 -11.80 -32.49 2.36
C GLN A 286 -11.20 -31.14 2.75
N PHE A 287 -10.32 -31.12 3.74
CA PHE A 287 -9.59 -29.93 4.16
C PHE A 287 -8.76 -29.33 3.02
N VAL A 288 -7.91 -30.13 2.36
CA VAL A 288 -7.11 -29.64 1.23
C VAL A 288 -8.00 -29.17 0.08
N ASN A 289 -9.07 -29.89 -0.25
CA ASN A 289 -10.02 -29.43 -1.29
C ASN A 289 -10.65 -28.08 -0.95
N ALA A 290 -11.04 -27.88 0.32
CA ALA A 290 -11.59 -26.61 0.77
C ALA A 290 -10.57 -25.47 0.58
N LEU A 291 -9.32 -25.64 0.99
CA LEU A 291 -8.30 -24.60 0.83
C LEU A 291 -8.07 -24.24 -0.64
N TYR A 292 -8.00 -25.21 -1.55
CA TYR A 292 -7.92 -24.94 -2.99
C TYR A 292 -9.11 -24.14 -3.53
N SER A 293 -10.32 -24.45 -3.07
CA SER A 293 -11.52 -23.71 -3.46
C SER A 293 -11.50 -22.28 -2.92
N ASN A 294 -11.09 -22.12 -1.66
CA ASN A 294 -11.04 -20.84 -0.96
C ASN A 294 -10.00 -19.89 -1.56
N THR A 295 -8.79 -20.40 -1.84
CA THR A 295 -7.62 -19.57 -2.21
C THR A 295 -7.31 -19.53 -3.69
N LEU A 296 -7.60 -20.59 -4.45
CA LEU A 296 -7.28 -20.65 -5.89
C LEU A 296 -8.54 -20.69 -6.76
N HIS A 297 -9.74 -20.75 -6.16
CA HIS A 297 -11.03 -20.82 -6.84
C HIS A 297 -11.09 -21.89 -7.94
N ARG A 298 -10.39 -23.02 -7.71
CA ARG A 298 -10.31 -24.14 -8.65
C ARG A 298 -10.23 -25.46 -7.92
N ALA A 299 -10.52 -26.55 -8.64
CA ALA A 299 -10.22 -27.89 -8.17
C ALA A 299 -8.68 -28.09 -8.08
N PRO A 300 -8.22 -28.90 -7.12
CA PRO A 300 -6.81 -29.20 -7.01
C PRO A 300 -6.33 -30.03 -8.21
N ASP A 301 -5.10 -29.76 -8.65
CA ASP A 301 -4.42 -30.66 -9.57
C ASP A 301 -3.91 -31.90 -8.81
N ALA A 302 -3.73 -33.02 -9.52
CA ALA A 302 -3.42 -34.30 -8.90
C ALA A 302 -2.10 -34.29 -8.12
N THR A 303 -1.10 -33.57 -8.62
CA THR A 303 0.24 -33.50 -8.01
C THR A 303 0.20 -32.69 -6.72
N GLY A 304 -0.37 -31.48 -6.76
CA GLY A 304 -0.49 -30.62 -5.58
C GLY A 304 -1.38 -31.24 -4.51
N PHE A 305 -2.51 -31.85 -4.90
CA PHE A 305 -3.37 -32.57 -3.95
C PHE A 305 -2.63 -33.68 -3.22
N ALA A 306 -1.89 -34.51 -3.98
CA ALA A 306 -1.10 -35.60 -3.42
C ALA A 306 0.02 -35.08 -2.51
N TYR A 307 0.67 -33.98 -2.88
CA TYR A 307 1.70 -33.35 -2.05
C TYR A 307 1.15 -32.97 -0.67
N TRP A 308 0.06 -32.20 -0.60
CA TRP A 308 -0.50 -31.76 0.68
C TRP A 308 -1.05 -32.91 1.51
N THR A 309 -1.82 -33.80 0.90
CA THR A 309 -2.45 -34.93 1.62
C THR A 309 -1.42 -35.96 2.12
N ASN A 310 -0.33 -36.20 1.39
CA ASN A 310 0.75 -37.07 1.86
C ASN A 310 1.55 -36.44 3.01
N ASN A 311 1.76 -35.13 3.01
CA ASN A 311 2.43 -34.46 4.13
C ASN A 311 1.60 -34.53 5.43
N LEU A 312 0.28 -34.38 5.32
CA LEU A 312 -0.65 -34.56 6.45
C LEU A 312 -0.64 -36.02 6.94
N ALA A 313 -0.77 -36.98 6.01
CA ALA A 313 -0.82 -38.41 6.35
C ALA A 313 0.48 -38.93 6.99
N ASN A 314 1.64 -38.38 6.60
CA ASN A 314 2.94 -38.73 7.15
C ASN A 314 3.35 -37.85 8.35
N HIS A 315 2.50 -36.92 8.78
CA HIS A 315 2.74 -35.98 9.87
C HIS A 315 4.01 -35.11 9.68
N THR A 316 4.42 -34.86 8.44
CA THR A 316 5.52 -33.94 8.12
C THR A 316 5.06 -32.49 8.07
N MET A 317 3.76 -32.26 7.93
CA MET A 317 3.08 -30.98 8.15
C MET A 317 1.78 -31.21 8.91
N ASP A 318 1.42 -30.28 9.79
CA ASP A 318 0.08 -30.23 10.38
C ASP A 318 -0.85 -29.34 9.55
N ARG A 319 -2.14 -29.31 9.91
CA ARG A 319 -3.14 -28.55 9.17
C ARG A 319 -2.89 -27.04 9.20
N ALA A 320 -2.36 -26.52 10.30
CA ALA A 320 -2.01 -25.11 10.41
C ALA A 320 -0.89 -24.75 9.42
N SER A 321 0.16 -25.56 9.31
CA SER A 321 1.23 -25.38 8.32
C SER A 321 0.71 -25.43 6.89
N VAL A 322 -0.21 -26.37 6.60
CA VAL A 322 -0.84 -26.44 5.28
C VAL A 322 -1.67 -25.19 5.00
N LEU A 323 -2.49 -24.72 5.95
CA LEU A 323 -3.26 -23.49 5.82
C LEU A 323 -2.36 -22.27 5.54
N VAL A 324 -1.26 -22.12 6.29
CA VAL A 324 -0.26 -21.07 6.04
C VAL A 324 0.30 -21.17 4.61
N GLY A 325 0.61 -22.39 4.14
CA GLY A 325 1.11 -22.61 2.79
C GLY A 325 0.15 -22.19 1.67
N PHE A 326 -1.16 -22.31 1.89
CA PHE A 326 -2.17 -21.78 0.96
C PHE A 326 -2.39 -20.27 1.14
N SER A 327 -2.38 -19.78 2.38
CA SER A 327 -2.55 -18.34 2.69
C SER A 327 -1.47 -17.49 2.02
N GLU A 328 -0.21 -17.91 2.15
CA GLU A 328 0.94 -17.15 1.65
C GLU A 328 1.43 -17.69 0.30
N SER A 329 0.57 -18.40 -0.44
CA SER A 329 0.91 -18.85 -1.78
C SER A 329 0.94 -17.65 -2.76
N PRO A 330 1.79 -17.67 -3.80
CA PRO A 330 1.80 -16.62 -4.81
C PRO A 330 0.42 -16.37 -5.45
N GLU A 331 -0.39 -17.41 -5.60
CA GLU A 331 -1.75 -17.32 -6.13
C GLU A 331 -2.70 -16.54 -5.22
N ASN A 332 -2.61 -16.72 -3.90
CA ASN A 332 -3.47 -16.00 -2.96
C ASN A 332 -3.04 -14.54 -2.81
N HIS A 333 -1.73 -14.27 -2.80
CA HIS A 333 -1.17 -12.93 -2.89
C HIS A 333 -1.66 -12.19 -4.14
N ASN A 334 -1.59 -12.81 -5.32
CA ASN A 334 -2.08 -12.20 -6.56
C ASN A 334 -3.57 -11.82 -6.53
N GLN A 335 -4.37 -12.47 -5.69
CA GLN A 335 -5.80 -12.19 -5.56
C GLN A 335 -6.09 -11.11 -4.52
N THR A 336 -5.29 -11.04 -3.46
CA THR A 336 -5.56 -10.17 -2.31
C THR A 336 -4.74 -8.89 -2.32
N ASP A 337 -3.47 -8.92 -2.73
CA ASP A 337 -2.54 -7.80 -2.55
C ASP A 337 -3.03 -6.53 -3.27
N HIS A 338 -3.61 -6.65 -4.47
CA HIS A 338 -4.20 -5.51 -5.18
C HIS A 338 -5.31 -4.79 -4.39
N GLN A 339 -6.06 -5.53 -3.57
CA GLN A 339 -7.13 -4.98 -2.75
C GLN A 339 -6.60 -4.31 -1.47
N LEU A 340 -5.42 -4.74 -1.01
CA LEU A 340 -4.81 -4.33 0.27
C LEU A 340 -3.74 -3.23 0.10
N GLN A 341 -3.30 -2.94 -1.13
CA GLN A 341 -2.28 -1.92 -1.44
C GLN A 341 -2.59 -0.52 -0.91
N ASN A 342 -3.87 -0.21 -0.69
CA ASN A 342 -4.32 1.06 -0.13
C ASN A 342 -4.37 1.08 1.42
N GLY A 343 -3.87 0.02 2.04
CA GLY A 343 -3.91 -0.21 3.48
C GLY A 343 -5.15 -0.95 3.95
N ILE A 344 -5.09 -1.45 5.18
CA ILE A 344 -6.12 -2.25 5.83
C ILE A 344 -6.66 -1.46 7.02
N LEU A 345 -7.95 -1.15 7.02
CA LEU A 345 -8.57 -0.41 8.11
C LEU A 345 -8.92 -1.34 9.27
N LEU A 346 -8.36 -1.06 10.44
CA LEU A 346 -8.67 -1.72 11.71
C LEU A 346 -9.50 -0.76 12.56
N ASP A 347 -10.67 -1.24 13.02
CA ASP A 347 -11.54 -0.45 13.90
C ASP A 347 -11.43 -0.96 15.35
N TYR A 348 -10.76 -0.18 16.20
CA TYR A 348 -10.62 -0.45 17.63
C TYR A 348 -11.79 0.12 18.46
N GLY A 349 -12.71 0.87 17.83
CA GLY A 349 -13.92 1.40 18.45
C GLY A 349 -15.11 0.42 18.45
N VAL A 350 -15.04 -0.66 17.68
CA VAL A 350 -16.02 -1.76 17.73
C VAL A 350 -15.61 -2.78 18.80
N ALA A 351 -16.51 -3.02 19.76
CA ALA A 351 -16.35 -3.96 20.86
C ALA A 351 -16.94 -5.33 20.51
#